data_AF-A0A9X2CAS0-F1
#
_entry.id   AF-A0A9X2CAS0-F1
#
_cell.length_a   1.000
_cell.length_b   1.000
_cell.length_c   1.000
_cell.angle_alpha   90.00
_cell.angle_beta   90.00
_cell.angle_gamma   90.00
#
_symmetry.space_group_name_H-M   'P 1'
#
loop_
_entity.id
_entity.type
_entity.pdbx_description
1 polymer ?
#
loop_
_entity_poly.entity_id
_entity_poly.type
_entity_poly.pdbx_seq_one_letter_code
_entity_poly.pdbx_strand_id
1 'polypeptide(L)'
;MLKPSLLLASTLLACPAVDAQVFQREMGDFDLKLGTTPSRSMAQGLVKPSSSGSFHGGLDLAHDSGWYVGQWAPSMGISPASHLEVDSYMGFKQPFDQTLGYELGMIHYSYPQLETLNSREFFGGLTLLGSRFGAAFSNDPDQRNSTLFADLSGNQPFGIGISLKYSTHQLNSPVSIADGGYVSSFNDWSVKLSRPWLGIDLNLIYSDSNLSGGDCSAYSGHNAECDGLLTFKAERAFY
;
A
#
# COMPACT_ATOMS: atom_id res chain seq x y z
N MET A 1 -62.81 4.77 22.77
CA MET A 1 -62.33 5.42 21.53
C MET A 1 -60.91 5.93 21.79
N LEU A 2 -59.89 5.08 21.62
CA LEU A 2 -58.48 5.48 21.72
C LEU A 2 -57.95 5.76 20.31
N LYS A 3 -57.43 6.98 20.09
CA LYS A 3 -56.70 7.34 18.88
C LYS A 3 -55.26 6.82 18.98
N PRO A 4 -54.71 6.16 17.96
CA PRO A 4 -53.30 5.83 17.90
C PRO A 4 -52.53 7.03 17.33
N SER A 5 -51.63 7.59 18.13
CA SER A 5 -50.64 8.57 17.65
C SER A 5 -49.47 7.82 17.02
N LEU A 6 -49.47 7.70 15.69
CA LEU A 6 -48.29 7.32 14.92
C LEU A 6 -47.33 8.52 14.87
N LEU A 7 -46.26 8.47 15.65
CA LEU A 7 -45.04 9.24 15.39
C LEU A 7 -44.23 8.48 14.35
N LEU A 8 -44.36 8.89 13.09
CA LEU A 8 -43.54 8.41 11.98
C LEU A 8 -42.13 9.00 12.16
N ALA A 9 -41.23 8.23 12.76
CA ALA A 9 -39.81 8.53 12.76
C ALA A 9 -39.28 8.32 11.34
N SER A 10 -39.23 9.39 10.57
CA SER A 10 -38.54 9.46 9.28
C SER A 10 -37.03 9.42 9.53
N THR A 11 -36.50 8.22 9.75
CA THR A 11 -35.08 7.93 9.52
C THR A 11 -34.86 7.94 8.02
N LEU A 12 -34.50 9.13 7.50
CA LEU A 12 -33.81 9.24 6.23
C LEU A 12 -32.55 8.39 6.34
N LEU A 13 -32.60 7.23 5.71
CA LEU A 13 -31.44 6.46 5.29
C LEU A 13 -30.56 7.38 4.44
N ALA A 14 -29.60 8.03 5.09
CA ALA A 14 -28.41 8.47 4.40
C ALA A 14 -27.72 7.19 3.92
N CYS A 15 -27.97 6.81 2.66
CA CYS A 15 -27.08 5.90 1.95
C CYS A 15 -25.71 6.57 1.95
N PRO A 16 -24.68 6.03 2.62
CA PRO A 16 -23.33 6.46 2.31
C PRO A 16 -23.12 6.13 0.82
N ALA A 17 -22.64 7.11 0.06
CA ALA A 17 -22.12 6.85 -1.28
C ALA A 17 -21.10 5.72 -1.15
N VAL A 18 -21.32 4.65 -1.90
CA VAL A 18 -20.52 3.43 -1.82
C VAL A 18 -19.28 3.68 -2.67
N ASP A 19 -18.23 4.19 -2.04
CA ASP A 19 -16.91 4.19 -2.66
C ASP A 19 -16.38 2.75 -2.68
N ALA A 20 -16.27 2.19 -3.88
CA ALA A 20 -15.62 0.91 -4.09
C ALA A 20 -14.11 1.07 -3.79
N GLN A 21 -13.73 0.85 -2.52
CA GLN A 21 -12.36 1.00 -2.05
C GLN A 21 -11.41 0.05 -2.77
N VAL A 22 -10.40 0.61 -3.45
CA VAL A 22 -9.47 -0.14 -4.28
C VAL A 22 -8.37 -0.79 -3.43
N PHE A 23 -7.85 -1.93 -3.87
CA PHE A 23 -6.89 -2.73 -3.11
C PHE A 23 -5.59 -2.00 -2.75
N GLN A 24 -5.21 -1.00 -3.54
CA GLN A 24 -3.89 -0.38 -3.40
C GLN A 24 -3.90 1.01 -2.80
N ARG A 25 -4.94 1.80 -3.07
CA ARG A 25 -5.10 3.19 -2.66
C ARG A 25 -6.59 3.47 -2.57
N GLU A 26 -7.03 4.28 -1.61
CA GLU A 26 -8.37 4.85 -1.70
C GLU A 26 -8.42 5.69 -2.97
N MET A 27 -8.96 5.14 -4.05
CA MET A 27 -9.17 5.84 -5.31
C MET A 27 -10.64 6.21 -5.39
N GLY A 28 -10.92 7.51 -5.38
CA GLY A 28 -12.16 8.05 -5.93
C GLY A 28 -12.06 8.15 -7.46
N ASP A 29 -13.15 8.54 -8.13
CA ASP A 29 -13.19 8.76 -9.58
C ASP A 29 -12.07 9.68 -10.08
N PHE A 30 -11.66 10.62 -9.21
CA PHE A 30 -10.47 11.44 -9.33
C PHE A 30 -9.89 11.69 -7.93
N ASP A 31 -8.66 11.25 -7.67
CA ASP A 31 -7.97 11.50 -6.39
C ASP A 31 -6.57 12.08 -6.62
N LEU A 32 -6.25 13.16 -5.89
CA LEU A 32 -4.97 13.86 -5.96
C LEU A 32 -4.30 13.84 -4.58
N LYS A 33 -3.23 13.06 -4.46
CA LYS A 33 -2.43 12.96 -3.23
C LYS A 33 -1.15 13.78 -3.40
N LEU A 34 -0.82 14.63 -2.42
CA LEU A 34 0.42 15.40 -2.34
C LEU A 34 0.97 15.36 -0.91
N GLY A 35 2.28 15.22 -0.76
CA GLY A 35 2.89 15.27 0.56
C GLY A 35 4.41 15.35 0.54
N THR A 36 4.96 15.61 1.72
CA THR A 36 6.42 15.70 1.97
C THR A 36 6.89 14.72 3.04
N THR A 37 5.97 13.94 3.63
CA THR A 37 6.27 13.00 4.72
C THR A 37 6.60 11.63 4.14
N PRO A 38 7.77 11.03 4.44
CA PRO A 38 8.13 9.73 3.89
C PRO A 38 7.15 8.65 4.39
N SER A 39 6.61 7.83 3.48
CA SER A 39 5.84 6.64 3.87
C SER A 39 6.78 5.44 3.93
N ARG A 40 7.34 5.17 5.12
CA ARG A 40 8.07 3.91 5.37
C ARG A 40 7.08 2.80 5.70
N SER A 41 7.14 1.69 4.97
CA SER A 41 6.56 0.41 5.36
C SER A 41 7.43 -0.67 4.74
N MET A 42 8.12 -1.45 5.57
CA MET A 42 9.13 -2.43 5.12
C MET A 42 8.50 -3.65 4.44
N ALA A 43 7.22 -3.92 4.65
CA ALA A 43 6.53 -4.97 3.91
C ALA A 43 5.95 -4.44 2.60
N GLN A 44 6.78 -4.48 1.57
CA GLN A 44 6.40 -4.07 0.23
C GLN A 44 6.28 -5.24 -0.72
N GLY A 45 5.18 -5.25 -1.43
CA GLY A 45 5.13 -5.76 -2.80
C GLY A 45 3.97 -5.14 -3.53
N LEU A 46 3.75 -3.85 -3.29
CA LEU A 46 2.77 -3.12 -4.07
C LEU A 46 3.19 -1.66 -4.33
N VAL A 47 4.13 -1.07 -3.58
CA VAL A 47 4.79 0.21 -3.91
C VAL A 47 6.19 0.20 -3.27
N LYS A 48 7.21 0.71 -3.97
CA LYS A 48 8.58 0.90 -3.47
C LYS A 48 8.69 2.07 -2.47
N PRO A 49 9.65 2.09 -1.53
CA PRO A 49 9.67 3.10 -0.46
C PRO A 49 10.35 4.38 -0.96
N SER A 50 9.74 5.52 -0.67
CA SER A 50 10.36 6.84 -0.93
C SER A 50 11.54 7.11 0.01
N SER A 51 12.59 7.77 -0.48
CA SER A 51 13.66 8.31 0.37
C SER A 51 13.16 9.45 1.26
N SER A 52 13.82 9.68 2.40
CA SER A 52 13.48 10.79 3.31
C SER A 52 13.72 12.15 2.64
N GLY A 53 12.77 13.08 2.81
CA GLY A 53 12.87 14.44 2.26
C GLY A 53 12.47 14.58 0.79
N SER A 54 11.87 13.55 0.20
CA SER A 54 11.30 13.62 -1.15
C SER A 54 9.90 14.24 -1.13
N PHE A 55 9.61 15.08 -2.13
CA PHE A 55 8.24 15.47 -2.43
C PHE A 55 7.61 14.34 -3.24
N HIS A 56 6.40 13.96 -2.84
CA HIS A 56 5.65 12.90 -3.50
C HIS A 56 4.24 13.34 -3.83
N GLY A 57 3.67 12.69 -4.83
CA GLY A 57 2.31 12.96 -5.24
C GLY A 57 1.86 12.08 -6.38
N GLY A 58 0.56 12.11 -6.67
CA GLY A 58 0.04 11.36 -7.80
C GLY A 58 -1.43 11.57 -8.04
N LEU A 59 -1.85 11.01 -9.16
CA LEU A 59 -3.16 11.18 -9.75
C LEU A 59 -3.74 9.82 -10.11
N ASP A 60 -4.98 9.61 -9.69
CA ASP A 60 -5.69 8.35 -9.87
C ASP A 60 -6.98 8.63 -10.65
N LEU A 61 -7.27 7.80 -11.66
CA LEU A 61 -8.50 7.86 -12.46
C LEU A 61 -9.17 6.48 -12.46
N ALA A 62 -10.42 6.43 -12.03
CA ALA A 62 -11.25 5.23 -12.05
C ALA A 62 -12.46 5.43 -12.97
N HIS A 63 -12.93 4.32 -13.56
CA HIS A 63 -14.14 4.30 -14.37
C HIS A 63 -15.13 3.28 -13.78
N ASP A 64 -16.43 3.57 -13.90
CA ASP A 64 -17.53 2.73 -13.39
C ASP A 64 -17.48 1.27 -13.90
N SER A 65 -16.83 1.04 -15.04
CA SER A 65 -16.62 -0.31 -15.57
C SER A 65 -15.66 -1.16 -14.74
N GLY A 66 -14.99 -0.60 -13.72
CA GLY A 66 -13.99 -1.27 -12.90
C GLY A 66 -12.54 -1.08 -13.35
N TRP A 67 -12.33 -0.46 -14.51
CA TRP A 67 -10.98 -0.11 -14.98
C TRP A 67 -10.47 1.11 -14.23
N TYR A 68 -9.19 1.09 -13.90
CA TYR A 68 -8.50 2.25 -13.34
C TYR A 68 -7.08 2.36 -13.86
N VAL A 69 -6.59 3.59 -13.88
CA VAL A 69 -5.20 3.93 -14.18
C VAL A 69 -4.75 5.01 -13.21
N GLY A 70 -3.47 5.02 -12.87
CA GLY A 70 -2.93 6.06 -12.01
C GLY A 70 -1.45 6.21 -12.17
N GLN A 71 -0.95 7.31 -11.63
CA GLN A 71 0.46 7.60 -11.57
C GLN A 71 0.81 8.12 -10.20
N TRP A 72 1.88 7.59 -9.62
CA TRP A 72 2.41 8.01 -8.34
C TRP A 72 3.90 8.29 -8.48
N ALA A 73 4.35 9.45 -8.02
CA ALA A 73 5.76 9.77 -7.91
C ALA A 73 6.14 9.70 -6.43
N PRO A 74 6.70 8.58 -5.94
CA PRO A 74 7.17 8.49 -4.55
C PRO A 74 8.36 9.40 -4.29
N SER A 75 9.07 9.82 -5.33
CA SER A 75 10.09 10.87 -5.25
C SER A 75 10.11 11.68 -6.53
N MET A 76 9.90 13.00 -6.43
CA MET A 76 9.99 13.92 -7.57
C MET A 76 11.42 14.32 -7.97
N GLY A 77 12.45 13.83 -7.27
CA GLY A 77 13.85 14.12 -7.62
C GLY A 77 14.26 15.60 -7.49
N ILE A 78 13.56 16.37 -6.64
CA ILE A 78 13.76 17.82 -6.51
C ILE A 78 15.05 18.15 -5.74
N SER A 79 15.55 17.21 -4.92
CA SER A 79 16.80 17.37 -4.19
C SER A 79 17.97 16.67 -4.89
N PRO A 80 19.22 17.14 -4.73
CA PRO A 80 20.41 16.46 -5.28
C PRO A 80 20.61 15.03 -4.76
N ALA A 81 20.00 14.68 -3.62
CA ALA A 81 20.08 13.37 -3.00
C ALA A 81 18.91 12.44 -3.37
N SER A 82 17.99 12.89 -4.22
CA SER A 82 16.79 12.13 -4.61
C SER A 82 16.73 11.96 -6.11
N HIS A 83 16.47 10.74 -6.58
CA HIS A 83 16.17 10.47 -7.98
C HIS A 83 14.67 10.60 -8.24
N LEU A 84 14.28 10.90 -9.48
CA LEU A 84 12.88 10.86 -9.88
C LEU A 84 12.46 9.40 -10.03
N GLU A 85 11.38 9.04 -9.36
CA GLU A 85 10.70 7.76 -9.50
C GLU A 85 9.25 8.04 -9.86
N VAL A 86 8.76 7.33 -10.88
CA VAL A 86 7.40 7.44 -11.37
C VAL A 86 6.83 6.04 -11.54
N ASP A 87 5.83 5.75 -10.72
CA ASP A 87 5.10 4.50 -10.69
C ASP A 87 3.82 4.70 -11.48
N SER A 88 3.73 4.06 -12.63
CA SER A 88 2.53 4.08 -13.46
C SER A 88 1.81 2.75 -13.30
N TYR A 89 0.51 2.78 -13.02
CA TYR A 89 -0.23 1.57 -12.73
C TYR A 89 -1.58 1.56 -13.44
N MET A 90 -2.06 0.34 -13.66
CA MET A 90 -3.39 0.09 -14.20
C MET A 90 -3.94 -1.20 -13.61
N GLY A 91 -5.25 -1.28 -13.51
CA GLY A 91 -5.89 -2.49 -13.07
C GLY A 91 -7.37 -2.51 -13.34
N PHE A 92 -7.96 -3.63 -12.96
CA PHE A 92 -9.36 -3.91 -13.10
C PHE A 92 -9.88 -4.48 -11.79
N LYS A 93 -10.86 -3.80 -11.20
CA LYS A 93 -11.59 -4.24 -10.01
C LYS A 93 -13.00 -4.63 -10.41
N GLN A 94 -13.47 -5.76 -9.92
CA GLN A 94 -14.85 -6.18 -10.12
C GLN A 94 -15.47 -6.62 -8.79
N PRO A 95 -16.28 -5.76 -8.15
CA PRO A 95 -17.13 -6.17 -7.04
C PRO A 95 -18.32 -6.96 -7.58
N PHE A 96 -18.62 -8.10 -6.96
CA PHE A 96 -19.88 -8.81 -7.16
C PHE A 96 -20.94 -8.28 -6.19
N ASP A 97 -20.53 -8.02 -4.95
CA ASP A 97 -21.33 -7.37 -3.91
C ASP A 97 -20.40 -6.68 -2.89
N GLN A 98 -20.92 -6.33 -1.71
CA GLN A 98 -20.17 -5.66 -0.63
C GLN A 98 -19.13 -6.57 0.05
N THR A 99 -19.19 -7.86 -0.20
CA THR A 99 -18.42 -8.89 0.49
C THR A 99 -17.53 -9.69 -0.45
N LEU A 100 -17.84 -9.73 -1.74
CA LEU A 100 -17.18 -10.54 -2.75
C LEU A 100 -16.73 -9.68 -3.92
N GLY A 101 -15.48 -9.85 -4.31
CA GLY A 101 -14.91 -9.20 -5.48
C GLY A 101 -13.50 -9.69 -5.75
N TYR A 102 -12.96 -9.27 -6.89
CA TYR A 102 -11.56 -9.49 -7.20
C TYR A 102 -10.95 -8.24 -7.83
N GLU A 103 -9.63 -8.18 -7.76
CA GLU A 103 -8.84 -7.16 -8.41
C GLU A 103 -7.60 -7.78 -9.02
N LEU A 104 -7.22 -7.28 -10.19
CA LEU A 104 -5.97 -7.61 -10.87
C LEU A 104 -5.36 -6.32 -11.39
N GLY A 105 -4.04 -6.21 -11.33
CA GLY A 105 -3.37 -5.03 -11.83
C GLY A 105 -1.89 -5.24 -12.05
N MET A 106 -1.28 -4.18 -12.58
CA MET A 106 0.15 -4.09 -12.75
C MET A 106 0.64 -2.69 -12.42
N ILE A 107 1.90 -2.64 -12.00
CA ILE A 107 2.64 -1.42 -11.71
C ILE A 107 3.92 -1.47 -12.51
N HIS A 108 4.25 -0.35 -13.14
CA HIS A 108 5.52 -0.13 -13.79
C HIS A 108 6.28 0.96 -13.04
N TYR A 109 7.36 0.55 -12.38
CA TYR A 109 8.30 1.43 -11.70
C TYR A 109 9.29 1.98 -12.73
N SER A 110 9.32 3.31 -12.89
CA SER A 110 10.18 4.00 -13.85
C SER A 110 11.15 4.95 -13.14
N TYR A 111 12.43 4.83 -13.47
CA TYR A 111 13.50 5.70 -12.97
C TYR A 111 14.17 6.40 -14.16
N PRO A 112 13.71 7.60 -14.58
CA PRO A 112 14.18 8.25 -15.79
C PRO A 112 15.69 8.53 -15.82
N GLN A 113 16.33 8.71 -14.66
CA GLN A 113 17.78 8.90 -14.56
C GLN A 113 18.57 7.58 -14.44
N LEU A 114 17.90 6.46 -14.15
CA LEU A 114 18.50 5.16 -13.87
C LEU A 114 17.64 4.04 -14.49
N GLU A 115 17.47 4.06 -15.81
CA GLU A 115 16.55 3.16 -16.52
C GLU A 115 16.82 1.66 -16.26
N THR A 116 18.05 1.31 -15.89
CA THR A 116 18.43 -0.06 -15.51
C THR A 116 17.71 -0.57 -14.27
N LEU A 117 17.07 0.30 -13.48
CA LEU A 117 16.27 -0.05 -12.29
C LEU A 117 14.77 -0.20 -12.60
N ASN A 118 14.37 0.03 -13.86
CA ASN A 118 12.98 -0.09 -14.24
C ASN A 118 12.46 -1.51 -14.00
N SER A 119 11.33 -1.62 -13.33
CA SER A 119 10.75 -2.90 -12.98
C SER A 119 9.24 -2.93 -13.17
N ARG A 120 8.67 -4.14 -13.07
CA ARG A 120 7.25 -4.38 -13.21
C ARG A 120 6.79 -5.32 -12.13
N GLU A 121 5.62 -5.03 -11.60
CA GLU A 121 4.95 -5.83 -10.61
C GLU A 121 3.53 -6.13 -11.07
N PHE A 122 3.11 -7.37 -10.89
CA PHE A 122 1.75 -7.81 -11.11
C PHE A 122 1.15 -8.17 -9.77
N PHE A 123 -0.10 -7.81 -9.56
CA PHE A 123 -0.80 -8.13 -8.34
C PHE A 123 -2.22 -8.60 -8.62
N GLY A 124 -2.74 -9.32 -7.64
CA GLY A 124 -4.10 -9.79 -7.65
C GLY A 124 -4.63 -10.00 -6.24
N GLY A 125 -5.92 -9.82 -6.06
CA GLY A 125 -6.57 -9.98 -4.77
C GLY A 125 -8.03 -10.38 -4.87
N LEU A 126 -8.53 -10.90 -3.76
CA LEU A 126 -9.91 -11.30 -3.54
C LEU A 126 -10.44 -10.59 -2.31
N THR A 127 -11.63 -10.03 -2.44
CA THR A 127 -12.42 -9.56 -1.31
C THR A 127 -13.36 -10.69 -0.91
N LEU A 128 -13.32 -11.07 0.37
CA LEU A 128 -14.14 -12.11 0.98
C LEU A 128 -14.66 -11.60 2.32
N LEU A 129 -15.98 -11.51 2.47
CA LEU A 129 -16.65 -11.07 3.70
C LEU A 129 -16.11 -9.72 4.22
N GLY A 130 -15.87 -8.79 3.30
CA GLY A 130 -15.29 -7.46 3.58
C GLY A 130 -13.79 -7.48 3.92
N SER A 131 -13.18 -8.64 4.09
CA SER A 131 -11.73 -8.78 4.24
C SER A 131 -11.07 -8.93 2.87
N ARG A 132 -9.86 -8.43 2.70
CA ARG A 132 -9.13 -8.43 1.45
C ARG A 132 -7.88 -9.27 1.59
N PHE A 133 -7.64 -10.14 0.62
CA PHE A 133 -6.45 -10.96 0.54
C PHE A 133 -5.84 -10.79 -0.83
N GLY A 134 -4.53 -10.77 -0.93
CA GLY A 134 -3.91 -10.78 -2.23
C GLY A 134 -2.43 -11.04 -2.20
N ALA A 135 -1.91 -11.09 -3.41
CA ALA A 135 -0.53 -11.39 -3.69
C ALA A 135 -0.01 -10.47 -4.78
N ALA A 136 1.30 -10.28 -4.77
CA ALA A 136 1.99 -9.53 -5.79
C ALA A 136 3.35 -10.12 -6.07
N PHE A 137 3.78 -9.97 -7.32
CA PHE A 137 5.00 -10.51 -7.84
C PHE A 137 5.71 -9.45 -8.66
N SER A 138 6.90 -9.07 -8.22
CA SER A 138 7.73 -8.11 -8.92
C SER A 138 8.95 -8.80 -9.51
N ASN A 139 9.24 -8.46 -10.76
CA ASN A 139 10.47 -8.84 -11.42
C ASN A 139 11.33 -7.59 -11.61
N ASP A 140 12.19 -7.37 -10.64
CA ASP A 140 13.19 -6.32 -10.64
C ASP A 140 14.47 -6.83 -11.31
N PRO A 141 15.24 -5.96 -11.99
CA PRO A 141 16.57 -6.29 -12.50
C PRO A 141 17.48 -7.00 -11.48
N ASP A 142 17.45 -6.58 -10.22
CA ASP A 142 18.37 -7.09 -9.19
C ASP A 142 17.76 -8.17 -8.28
N GLN A 143 16.43 -8.29 -8.25
CA GLN A 143 15.73 -9.18 -7.33
C GLN A 143 14.34 -9.61 -7.80
N ARG A 144 13.84 -10.70 -7.23
CA ARG A 144 12.45 -11.14 -7.40
C ARG A 144 11.74 -11.04 -6.07
N ASN A 145 10.63 -10.33 -6.06
CA ASN A 145 9.86 -10.10 -4.84
C ASN A 145 8.50 -10.78 -4.97
N SER A 146 8.06 -11.37 -3.87
CA SER A 146 6.72 -11.91 -3.71
C SER A 146 6.14 -11.39 -2.41
N THR A 147 4.94 -10.85 -2.47
CA THR A 147 4.27 -10.32 -1.29
C THR A 147 2.89 -10.89 -1.15
N LEU A 148 2.54 -11.21 0.09
CA LEU A 148 1.21 -11.56 0.52
C LEU A 148 0.69 -10.47 1.44
N PHE A 149 -0.57 -10.11 1.28
CA PHE A 149 -1.24 -9.20 2.20
C PHE A 149 -2.61 -9.73 2.58
N ALA A 150 -3.00 -9.42 3.82
CA ALA A 150 -4.32 -9.64 4.35
C ALA A 150 -4.78 -8.35 5.04
N ASP A 151 -5.93 -7.85 4.67
CA ASP A 151 -6.57 -6.70 5.30
C ASP A 151 -7.94 -7.13 5.82
N LEU A 152 -8.06 -7.17 7.14
CA LEU A 152 -9.24 -7.61 7.86
C LEU A 152 -10.13 -6.44 8.26
N SER A 153 -9.90 -5.25 7.71
CA SER A 153 -10.64 -4.03 8.04
C SER A 153 -12.12 -4.03 7.72
N GLY A 154 -12.65 -4.99 6.94
CA GLY A 154 -14.10 -5.19 6.80
C GLY A 154 -14.75 -5.81 8.04
N ASN A 155 -13.97 -6.45 8.91
CA ASN A 155 -14.41 -7.05 10.17
C ASN A 155 -13.63 -6.39 11.29
N GLN A 156 -14.12 -5.28 11.83
CA GLN A 156 -13.41 -4.47 12.84
C GLN A 156 -13.85 -4.80 14.26
N PRO A 157 -13.27 -5.81 14.94
CA PRO A 157 -13.53 -5.99 16.36
C PRO A 157 -13.10 -4.73 17.11
N PHE A 158 -13.99 -4.21 17.94
CA PHE A 158 -13.76 -2.97 18.71
C PHE A 158 -13.49 -1.71 17.85
N GLY A 159 -13.87 -1.72 16.57
CA GLY A 159 -13.63 -0.60 15.65
C GLY A 159 -12.15 -0.43 15.25
N ILE A 160 -11.38 -1.51 15.32
CA ILE A 160 -9.97 -1.56 14.91
C ILE A 160 -9.87 -2.41 13.63
N GLY A 161 -9.32 -1.81 12.57
CA GLY A 161 -8.89 -2.52 11.38
C GLY A 161 -7.50 -3.11 11.58
N ILE A 162 -7.27 -4.31 11.05
CA ILE A 162 -5.98 -5.00 11.11
C ILE A 162 -5.55 -5.32 9.68
N SER A 163 -4.33 -4.95 9.31
CA SER A 163 -3.72 -5.35 8.05
C SER A 163 -2.34 -5.94 8.28
N LEU A 164 -2.05 -7.05 7.62
CA LEU A 164 -0.79 -7.76 7.64
C LEU A 164 -0.21 -7.79 6.24
N LYS A 165 1.10 -7.67 6.15
CA LYS A 165 1.86 -7.87 4.92
C LYS A 165 3.10 -8.69 5.22
N TYR A 166 3.43 -9.60 4.31
CA TYR A 166 4.63 -10.41 4.36
C TYR A 166 5.25 -10.45 2.97
N SER A 167 6.53 -10.09 2.87
CA SER A 167 7.28 -10.03 1.63
C SER A 167 8.49 -10.93 1.70
N THR A 168 8.75 -11.63 0.61
CA THR A 168 9.96 -12.41 0.39
C THR A 168 10.74 -11.80 -0.76
N HIS A 169 12.03 -11.60 -0.53
CA HIS A 169 12.98 -11.01 -1.46
C HIS A 169 14.03 -12.04 -1.83
N GLN A 170 14.16 -12.33 -3.11
CA GLN A 170 15.18 -13.22 -3.66
C GLN A 170 16.15 -12.38 -4.51
N LEU A 171 17.39 -12.25 -4.08
CA LEU A 171 18.40 -11.49 -4.80
C LEU A 171 18.94 -12.33 -5.96
N ASN A 172 19.05 -11.72 -7.15
CA ASN A 172 19.63 -12.37 -8.33
C ASN A 172 21.14 -12.56 -8.15
N SER A 173 21.80 -11.62 -7.47
CA SER A 173 23.21 -11.68 -7.08
C SER A 173 23.32 -11.57 -5.56
N PRO A 174 23.85 -12.59 -4.84
CA PRO A 174 24.02 -12.51 -3.40
C PRO A 174 24.94 -11.35 -2.98
N VAL A 175 24.57 -10.66 -1.90
CA VAL A 175 25.33 -9.53 -1.36
C VAL A 175 26.27 -10.04 -0.27
N SER A 176 27.55 -9.68 -0.35
CA SER A 176 28.53 -9.98 0.70
C SER A 176 28.34 -9.04 1.90
N ILE A 177 28.31 -9.63 3.09
CA ILE A 177 28.15 -8.89 4.36
C ILE A 177 29.49 -8.78 5.10
N ALA A 178 29.59 -7.83 6.04
CA ALA A 178 30.83 -7.50 6.74
C ALA A 178 31.49 -8.69 7.47
N ASP A 179 30.69 -9.68 7.90
CA ASP A 179 31.15 -10.88 8.60
C ASP A 179 31.63 -12.01 7.66
N GLY A 180 31.74 -11.73 6.35
CA GLY A 180 32.23 -12.68 5.34
C GLY A 180 31.18 -13.67 4.82
N GLY A 181 29.93 -13.55 5.26
CA GLY A 181 28.79 -14.29 4.73
C GLY A 181 28.20 -13.67 3.47
N TYR A 182 27.12 -14.27 2.98
CA TYR A 182 26.34 -13.75 1.85
C TYR A 182 24.85 -13.81 2.16
N VAL A 183 24.12 -12.76 1.80
CA VAL A 183 22.66 -12.73 1.81
C VAL A 183 22.17 -12.96 0.38
N SER A 184 21.38 -14.00 0.17
CA SER A 184 20.74 -14.32 -1.12
C SER A 184 19.23 -14.14 -1.09
N SER A 185 18.63 -14.10 0.10
CA SER A 185 17.20 -13.87 0.28
C SER A 185 16.91 -13.33 1.67
N PHE A 186 15.84 -12.57 1.81
CA PHE A 186 15.35 -12.07 3.09
C PHE A 186 13.83 -11.89 3.07
N ASN A 187 13.24 -11.63 4.23
CA ASN A 187 11.81 -11.44 4.38
C ASN A 187 11.50 -10.25 5.25
N ASP A 188 10.43 -9.55 4.90
CA ASP A 188 9.93 -8.41 5.62
C ASP A 188 8.46 -8.61 5.99
N TRP A 189 8.04 -7.99 7.08
CA TRP A 189 6.65 -8.01 7.49
C TRP A 189 6.21 -6.70 8.09
N SER A 190 4.89 -6.48 8.04
CA SER A 190 4.29 -5.36 8.74
C SER A 190 2.89 -5.71 9.24
N VAL A 191 2.55 -5.11 10.37
CA VAL A 191 1.22 -5.13 10.96
C VAL A 191 0.77 -3.70 11.14
N LYS A 192 -0.39 -3.37 10.58
CA LYS A 192 -1.06 -2.08 10.74
C LYS A 192 -2.33 -2.27 11.55
N LEU A 193 -2.47 -1.46 12.58
CA LEU A 193 -3.73 -1.25 13.30
C LEU A 193 -4.26 0.12 12.91
N SER A 194 -5.51 0.18 12.43
CA SER A 194 -6.16 1.43 12.00
C SER A 194 -7.44 1.67 12.79
N ARG A 195 -7.68 2.92 13.20
CA ARG A 195 -8.92 3.31 13.88
C ARG A 195 -9.34 4.72 13.46
N PRO A 196 -10.55 4.87 12.90
CA PRO A 196 -11.13 6.19 12.68
C PRO A 196 -11.43 6.88 14.01
N TRP A 197 -11.02 8.14 14.13
CA TRP A 197 -11.25 8.98 15.30
C TRP A 197 -11.53 10.42 14.88
N LEU A 198 -12.79 10.86 15.03
CA LEU A 198 -13.23 12.24 14.73
C LEU A 198 -12.87 12.72 13.31
N GLY A 199 -12.99 11.83 12.31
CA GLY A 199 -12.64 12.15 10.92
C GLY A 199 -11.14 12.16 10.64
N ILE A 200 -10.34 11.61 11.55
CA ILE A 200 -8.91 11.34 11.37
C ILE A 200 -8.70 9.82 11.46
N ASP A 201 -8.02 9.24 10.50
CA ASP A 201 -7.59 7.85 10.56
C ASP A 201 -6.26 7.74 11.28
N LEU A 202 -6.30 7.14 12.47
CA LEU A 202 -5.13 6.87 13.28
C LEU A 202 -4.60 5.48 12.91
N ASN A 203 -3.34 5.43 12.51
CA ASN A 203 -2.65 4.22 12.10
C ASN A 203 -1.42 4.01 12.97
N LEU A 204 -1.31 2.81 13.55
CA LEU A 204 -0.11 2.32 14.19
C LEU A 204 0.44 1.17 13.36
N ILE A 205 1.66 1.31 12.85
CA ILE A 205 2.29 0.35 11.95
C ILE A 205 3.58 -0.13 12.61
N TYR A 206 3.69 -1.42 12.83
CA TYR A 206 4.97 -2.07 13.11
C TYR A 206 5.45 -2.74 11.83
N SER A 207 6.71 -2.54 11.48
CA SER A 207 7.35 -3.28 10.40
C SER A 207 8.73 -3.75 10.84
N ASP A 208 9.18 -4.87 10.29
CA ASP A 208 10.47 -5.47 10.62
C ASP A 208 10.97 -6.39 9.50
N SER A 209 12.22 -6.82 9.62
CA SER A 209 12.90 -7.73 8.69
C SER A 209 13.57 -8.88 9.45
N ASN A 210 13.87 -9.99 8.76
CA ASN A 210 14.75 -11.02 9.31
C ASN A 210 16.24 -10.67 9.15
N LEU A 211 16.57 -9.57 8.48
CA LEU A 211 17.91 -9.01 8.45
C LEU A 211 18.19 -8.24 9.74
N SER A 212 19.46 -8.20 10.16
CA SER A 212 19.89 -7.42 11.32
C SER A 212 21.36 -7.04 11.23
N GLY A 213 21.75 -5.92 11.85
CA GLY A 213 23.14 -5.51 11.92
C GLY A 213 23.81 -5.37 10.55
N GLY A 214 24.92 -6.07 10.32
CA GLY A 214 25.67 -6.02 9.06
C GLY A 214 24.90 -6.54 7.84
N ASP A 215 23.86 -7.35 8.07
CA ASP A 215 23.03 -7.94 7.02
C ASP A 215 22.11 -6.92 6.36
N CYS A 216 21.83 -5.79 7.02
CA CYS A 216 21.05 -4.69 6.44
C CYS A 216 21.67 -4.15 5.15
N SER A 217 22.97 -4.36 4.92
CA SER A 217 23.64 -4.00 3.65
C SER A 217 23.06 -4.72 2.42
N ALA A 218 22.31 -5.81 2.61
CA ALA A 218 21.61 -6.52 1.54
C ALA A 218 20.35 -5.77 1.04
N TYR A 219 19.84 -4.79 1.79
CA TYR A 219 18.82 -3.88 1.28
C TYR A 219 19.43 -3.00 0.20
N SER A 220 18.99 -3.19 -1.05
CA SER A 220 19.37 -2.35 -2.18
C SER A 220 18.27 -1.32 -2.47
N GLY A 221 18.66 -0.12 -2.90
CA GLY A 221 17.74 0.97 -3.26
C GLY A 221 17.76 2.16 -2.29
N HIS A 222 16.59 2.79 -2.07
CA HIS A 222 16.47 4.08 -1.36
C HIS A 222 16.63 3.99 0.18
N ASN A 223 16.80 2.79 0.74
CA ASN A 223 16.98 2.57 2.18
C ASN A 223 18.06 1.51 2.44
N ALA A 224 18.96 1.78 3.38
CA ALA A 224 19.97 0.84 3.89
C ALA A 224 19.64 0.33 5.30
N GLU A 225 18.47 0.70 5.84
CA GLU A 225 18.05 0.42 7.21
C GLU A 225 17.05 -0.73 7.21
N CYS A 226 17.33 -1.78 7.97
CA CYS A 226 16.46 -2.96 8.09
C CYS A 226 15.90 -3.17 9.52
N ASP A 227 16.18 -2.25 10.44
CA ASP A 227 15.74 -2.32 11.82
C ASP A 227 14.22 -2.17 11.97
N GLY A 228 13.66 -2.90 12.93
CA GLY A 228 12.26 -2.80 13.33
C GLY A 228 11.83 -1.35 13.60
N LEU A 229 10.72 -0.95 12.99
CA LEU A 229 10.21 0.42 13.03
C LEU A 229 8.76 0.43 13.48
N LEU A 230 8.47 1.28 14.48
CA LEU A 230 7.11 1.65 14.87
C LEU A 230 6.77 3.03 14.29
N THR A 231 5.77 3.07 13.40
CA THR A 231 5.28 4.29 12.77
C THR A 231 3.89 4.62 13.29
N PHE A 232 3.71 5.86 13.73
CA PHE A 232 2.40 6.44 13.99
C PHE A 232 2.05 7.42 12.86
N LYS A 233 0.87 7.25 12.27
CA LYS A 233 0.38 8.07 11.17
C LYS A 233 -1.05 8.50 11.43
N ALA A 234 -1.33 9.79 11.26
CA ALA A 234 -2.66 10.36 11.34
C ALA A 234 -3.01 10.96 9.98
N GLU A 235 -4.12 10.52 9.39
CA GLU A 235 -4.55 10.96 8.06
C GLU A 235 -5.95 11.54 8.12
N ARG A 236 -6.23 12.53 7.29
CA ARG A 236 -7.57 13.10 7.14
C ARG A 236 -7.79 13.47 5.70
N ALA A 237 -8.84 12.92 5.10
CA ALA A 237 -9.33 13.40 3.81
C ALA A 237 -9.98 14.79 4.00
N PHE A 238 -9.66 15.71 3.09
CA PHE A 238 -10.18 17.08 3.11
C PHE A 238 -11.35 17.30 2.14
N TYR A 239 -11.71 16.28 1.37
CA TYR A 239 -12.73 16.30 0.34
C TYR A 239 -13.31 14.90 0.14
#